data_AF-A0A6A3MWS4-F1
#
_entry.id   AF-A0A6A3MWS4-F1
#
_cell.length_a   1.000
_cell.length_b   1.000
_cell.length_c   1.000
_cell.angle_alpha   90.00
_cell.angle_beta   90.00
_cell.angle_gamma   90.00
#
_symmetry.space_group_name_H-M   'P 1'
#
loop_
_entity.id
_entity.type
_entity.pdbx_description
1 polymer ?
#
loop_
_entity_poly.entity_id
_entity_poly.type
_entity_poly.pdbx_seq_one_letter_code
_entity_poly.pdbx_strand_id
1 'polypeptide(L)'
;MDVVVPTPPETIYSSEMVPKVDPSRGKMFECTTVCTVQCSMESASDLLWFEYTYPRKYENKTYRFFDTVGPNAVKKSFDLLMNSKRGAISMSGLMFANRFEDHDRVTMVRDYVAFLLTAGLHMRCHHWTIVTASEVPGECHIQFYFQIYME
;
A
#
# COMPACT_ATOMS: atom_id res chain seq x y z
N MET A 1 6.87 3.52 -38.16
CA MET A 1 6.88 4.39 -36.97
C MET A 1 7.44 3.55 -35.86
N ASP A 2 8.70 3.77 -35.52
CA ASP A 2 9.34 3.05 -34.41
C ASP A 2 8.65 3.48 -33.12
N VAL A 3 8.14 2.49 -32.39
CA VAL A 3 7.63 2.69 -31.03
C VAL A 3 8.84 3.00 -30.18
N VAL A 4 9.08 4.30 -29.95
CA VAL A 4 10.02 4.75 -28.94
C VAL A 4 9.44 4.31 -27.60
N VAL A 5 9.88 3.16 -27.12
CA VAL A 5 9.65 2.73 -25.75
C VAL A 5 10.39 3.74 -24.87
N PRO A 6 9.70 4.49 -24.00
CA PRO A 6 10.38 5.44 -23.13
C PRO A 6 11.38 4.69 -22.26
N THR A 7 12.66 4.97 -22.43
CA THR A 7 13.70 4.45 -21.55
C THR A 7 13.53 5.13 -20.19
N PRO A 8 13.35 4.40 -19.07
CA PRO A 8 13.25 5.01 -17.76
C PRO A 8 14.59 5.70 -17.42
N PRO A 9 14.57 6.91 -16.83
CA PRO A 9 15.78 7.56 -16.34
C PRO A 9 16.44 6.72 -15.25
N GLU A 10 17.78 6.84 -15.16
CA GLU A 10 18.65 5.93 -14.40
C GLU A 10 18.48 5.93 -12.87
N THR A 11 17.48 6.59 -12.27
CA THR A 11 16.97 6.24 -10.92
C THR A 11 15.62 6.92 -10.62
N ILE A 12 14.54 6.46 -11.26
CA ILE A 12 13.16 6.91 -10.93
C ILE A 12 12.48 6.01 -9.89
N TYR A 13 13.04 4.84 -9.61
CA TYR A 13 12.43 3.82 -8.77
C TYR A 13 13.51 2.94 -8.14
N SER A 14 13.39 2.70 -6.84
CA SER A 14 14.17 1.66 -6.14
C SER A 14 13.24 0.93 -5.18
N SER A 15 13.45 -0.38 -5.04
CA SER A 15 12.69 -1.21 -4.13
C SER A 15 13.60 -2.26 -3.53
N GLU A 16 13.57 -2.38 -2.21
CA GLU A 16 14.35 -3.33 -1.45
C GLU A 16 13.42 -4.08 -0.51
N MET A 17 13.55 -5.41 -0.45
CA MET A 17 12.85 -6.24 0.53
C MET A 17 13.87 -7.05 1.33
N VAL A 18 13.85 -6.89 2.65
CA VAL A 18 14.83 -7.47 3.56
C VAL A 18 14.10 -8.34 4.59
N PRO A 19 14.46 -9.63 4.72
CA PRO A 19 13.98 -10.45 5.82
C PRO A 19 14.58 -9.97 7.14
N LYS A 20 13.74 -9.85 8.18
CA LYS A 20 14.15 -9.47 9.54
C LYS A 20 13.50 -10.37 10.58
N VAL A 21 13.95 -10.22 11.83
CA VAL A 21 13.36 -10.88 12.99
C VAL A 21 13.02 -9.80 14.02
N ASP A 22 11.74 -9.65 14.30
CA ASP A 22 11.23 -8.81 15.37
C ASP A 22 11.32 -9.57 16.71
N PRO A 23 11.88 -8.97 17.79
CA PRO A 23 12.03 -9.65 19.07
C PRO A 23 10.73 -10.15 19.70
N SER A 24 9.60 -9.50 19.40
CA SER A 24 8.29 -9.80 19.99
C SER A 24 7.38 -10.64 19.09
N ARG A 25 7.55 -10.54 17.76
CA ARG A 25 6.63 -11.10 16.74
C ARG A 25 7.28 -12.12 15.82
N GLY A 26 8.59 -12.34 15.92
CA GLY A 26 9.30 -13.35 15.14
C GLY A 26 9.61 -12.89 13.71
N LYS A 27 9.42 -13.77 12.72
CA LYS A 27 9.89 -13.54 11.35
C LYS A 27 9.06 -12.46 10.66
N MET A 28 9.74 -11.55 9.99
CA MET A 28 9.10 -10.48 9.24
C MET A 28 9.88 -10.13 7.96
N PHE A 29 9.25 -9.36 7.09
CA PHE A 29 9.91 -8.70 5.96
C PHE A 29 9.70 -7.20 6.07
N GLU A 30 10.75 -6.44 5.80
CA GLU A 30 10.65 -5.01 5.54
C GLU A 30 10.78 -4.78 4.05
N CYS A 31 9.97 -3.89 3.51
CA CYS A 31 10.10 -3.42 2.15
C CYS A 31 10.15 -1.90 2.16
N THR A 32 11.11 -1.33 1.43
CA THR A 32 11.19 0.10 1.17
C THR A 32 11.15 0.28 -0.33
N THR A 33 10.23 1.09 -0.81
CA THR A 33 10.14 1.47 -2.22
C THR A 33 10.14 2.97 -2.31
N VAL A 34 11.03 3.53 -3.10
CA VAL A 34 11.10 4.96 -3.37
C VAL A 34 10.90 5.19 -4.86
N CYS A 35 10.11 6.19 -5.21
CA CYS A 35 9.99 6.62 -6.59
C CYS A 35 9.78 8.12 -6.69
N THR A 36 10.10 8.65 -7.87
CA THR A 36 9.84 10.04 -8.24
C THR A 36 8.79 10.05 -9.33
N VAL A 37 7.79 10.92 -9.24
CA VAL A 37 6.72 11.03 -10.23
C VAL A 37 6.55 12.46 -10.70
N GLN A 38 6.21 12.62 -11.99
CA GLN A 38 5.99 13.92 -12.63
C GLN A 38 4.54 14.39 -12.40
N CYS A 39 4.19 14.63 -11.13
CA CYS A 39 2.98 15.36 -10.75
C CYS A 39 3.17 16.09 -9.41
N SER A 40 2.22 16.96 -9.07
CA SER A 40 2.24 17.65 -7.78
C SER A 40 2.01 16.68 -6.61
N MET A 41 2.51 17.04 -5.43
CA MET A 41 2.31 16.28 -4.20
C MET A 41 0.82 16.07 -3.88
N GLU A 42 -0.01 17.08 -4.10
CA GLU A 42 -1.47 17.03 -3.88
C GLU A 42 -2.11 16.02 -4.83
N SER A 43 -1.74 16.07 -6.11
CA SER A 43 -2.28 15.15 -7.12
C SER A 43 -1.91 13.69 -6.83
N ALA A 44 -0.64 13.45 -6.48
CA ALA A 44 -0.17 12.11 -6.11
C ALA A 44 -0.87 11.59 -4.85
N SER A 45 -0.94 12.42 -3.80
CA SER A 45 -1.54 12.03 -2.53
C SER A 45 -3.05 11.82 -2.64
N ASP A 46 -3.78 12.65 -3.38
CA ASP A 46 -5.20 12.46 -3.62
C ASP A 46 -5.50 11.17 -4.38
N LEU A 47 -4.70 10.85 -5.40
CA LEU A 47 -4.84 9.60 -6.15
C LEU A 47 -4.59 8.37 -5.25
N LEU A 48 -3.54 8.40 -4.45
CA LEU A 48 -3.21 7.31 -3.52
C LEU A 48 -4.28 7.16 -2.43
N TRP A 49 -4.81 8.28 -1.92
CA TRP A 49 -5.89 8.26 -0.93
C TRP A 49 -7.21 7.74 -1.52
N PHE A 50 -7.49 8.09 -2.78
CA PHE A 50 -8.65 7.61 -3.50
C PHE A 50 -8.67 6.07 -3.60
N GLU A 51 -7.54 5.42 -3.83
CA GLU A 51 -7.44 3.96 -3.81
C GLU A 51 -7.83 3.33 -2.45
N TYR A 52 -7.71 4.08 -1.36
CA TYR A 52 -8.11 3.61 -0.03
C TYR A 52 -9.59 3.81 0.26
N THR A 53 -10.15 4.93 -0.20
CA THR A 53 -11.52 5.39 0.08
C THR A 53 -12.54 5.02 -0.98
N TYR A 54 -12.12 4.57 -2.16
CA TYR A 54 -13.02 4.09 -3.21
C TYR A 54 -13.27 2.58 -3.11
N PRO A 55 -14.52 2.12 -2.94
CA PRO A 55 -14.88 0.71 -2.89
C PRO A 55 -14.91 0.09 -4.29
N ARG A 56 -13.74 -0.05 -4.92
CA ARG A 56 -13.60 -0.64 -6.25
C ARG A 56 -14.15 -2.07 -6.27
N LYS A 57 -14.99 -2.39 -7.26
CA LYS A 57 -15.49 -3.74 -7.48
C LYS A 57 -14.39 -4.60 -8.11
N TYR A 58 -14.07 -5.72 -7.46
CA TYR A 58 -13.23 -6.77 -8.04
C TYR A 58 -14.03 -8.07 -8.06
N GLU A 59 -13.84 -8.89 -9.08
CA GLU A 59 -14.57 -10.17 -9.21
C GLU A 59 -14.30 -11.12 -8.03
N ASN A 60 -13.08 -11.08 -7.49
CA ASN A 60 -12.63 -11.98 -6.43
C ASN A 60 -12.56 -11.32 -5.05
N LYS A 61 -13.05 -10.09 -4.89
CA LYS A 61 -13.00 -9.37 -3.61
C LYS A 61 -14.37 -8.81 -3.24
N THR A 62 -14.81 -9.13 -2.03
CA THR A 62 -16.02 -8.57 -1.45
C THR A 62 -15.68 -7.75 -0.22
N TYR A 63 -16.29 -6.58 -0.07
CA TYR A 63 -16.18 -5.79 1.15
C TYR A 63 -17.35 -6.12 2.07
N ARG A 64 -17.06 -6.59 3.28
CA ARG A 64 -18.07 -6.79 4.33
C ARG A 64 -18.41 -5.50 5.06
N PHE A 65 -17.42 -4.61 5.17
CA PHE A 65 -17.54 -3.32 5.85
C PHE A 65 -16.62 -2.32 5.15
N PHE A 66 -17.10 -1.09 4.99
CA PHE A 66 -16.35 0.02 4.44
C PHE A 66 -16.90 1.31 5.04
N ASP A 67 -16.07 2.01 5.81
CA ASP A 67 -16.48 3.20 6.55
C ASP A 67 -15.40 4.28 6.47
N THR A 68 -15.78 5.43 5.94
CA THR A 68 -14.95 6.63 5.89
C THR A 68 -15.26 7.48 7.12
N VAL A 69 -14.33 7.51 8.07
CA VAL A 69 -14.48 8.32 9.29
C VAL A 69 -13.93 9.72 8.99
N GLY A 70 -14.77 10.54 8.35
CA GLY A 70 -14.36 11.85 7.85
C GLY A 70 -13.44 11.78 6.62
N PRO A 71 -12.78 12.90 6.25
CA PRO A 71 -12.00 12.97 5.01
C PRO A 71 -10.68 12.19 5.06
N ASN A 72 -10.14 11.96 6.28
CA ASN A 72 -8.76 11.54 6.49
C ASN A 72 -8.61 10.19 7.18
N ALA A 73 -9.69 9.41 7.32
CA ALA A 73 -9.62 8.07 7.88
C ALA A 73 -10.58 7.10 7.19
N VAL A 74 -10.14 5.86 7.00
CA VAL A 74 -10.96 4.79 6.43
C VAL A 74 -10.73 3.46 7.13
N LYS A 75 -11.81 2.72 7.33
CA LYS A 75 -11.82 1.37 7.88
C LYS A 75 -12.52 0.45 6.90
N LYS A 76 -11.93 -0.70 6.60
CA LYS A 76 -12.60 -1.70 5.75
C LYS A 76 -12.27 -3.12 6.16
N SER A 77 -13.24 -4.00 5.94
CA SER A 77 -13.06 -5.44 6.01
C SER A 77 -13.44 -6.06 4.69
N PHE A 78 -12.69 -7.05 4.23
CA PHE A 78 -12.90 -7.70 2.95
C PHE A 78 -12.59 -9.18 3.02
N ASP A 79 -13.15 -9.91 2.08
CA ASP A 79 -12.72 -11.26 1.75
C ASP A 79 -12.18 -11.26 0.32
N LEU A 80 -11.06 -11.95 0.11
CA LEU A 80 -10.36 -12.05 -1.16
C LEU A 80 -10.17 -13.52 -1.52
N LEU A 81 -10.63 -13.92 -2.69
CA LEU A 81 -10.35 -15.23 -3.27
C LEU A 81 -9.07 -15.16 -4.10
N MET A 82 -8.01 -15.81 -3.61
CA MET A 82 -6.71 -15.92 -4.28
C MET A 82 -6.66 -17.22 -5.09
N ASN A 83 -6.65 -17.09 -6.40
CA ASN A 83 -6.57 -18.25 -7.30
C ASN A 83 -5.11 -18.69 -7.46
N SER A 84 -4.85 -19.98 -7.28
CA SER A 84 -3.54 -20.58 -7.53
C SER A 84 -3.68 -21.84 -8.40
N LYS A 85 -2.57 -22.34 -8.94
CA LYS A 85 -2.54 -23.62 -9.67
C LYS A 85 -3.01 -24.81 -8.80
N ARG A 86 -2.99 -24.68 -7.47
CA ARG A 86 -3.41 -25.72 -6.52
C ARG A 86 -4.85 -25.56 -6.04
N GLY A 87 -5.60 -24.60 -6.61
CA GLY A 87 -6.95 -24.24 -6.18
C GLY A 87 -7.03 -22.83 -5.62
N ALA A 88 -8.22 -22.45 -5.18
CA ALA A 88 -8.49 -21.13 -4.63
C ALA A 88 -8.35 -21.12 -3.10
N ILE A 89 -7.72 -20.08 -2.57
CA ILE A 89 -7.54 -19.84 -1.14
C ILE A 89 -8.29 -18.57 -0.78
N SER A 90 -9.14 -18.63 0.26
CA SER A 90 -9.81 -17.46 0.79
C SER A 90 -8.93 -16.76 1.82
N MET A 91 -8.88 -15.43 1.74
CA MET A 91 -8.22 -14.57 2.71
C MET A 91 -9.21 -13.53 3.21
N SER A 92 -9.37 -13.44 4.53
CA SER A 92 -10.13 -12.37 5.17
C SER A 92 -9.19 -11.28 5.66
N GLY A 93 -9.54 -10.02 5.41
CA GLY A 93 -8.71 -8.88 5.75
C GLY A 93 -9.46 -7.79 6.53
N LEU A 94 -8.75 -7.15 7.44
CA LEU A 94 -9.12 -5.91 8.10
C LEU A 94 -8.06 -4.85 7.76
N MET A 95 -8.50 -3.63 7.47
CA MET A 95 -7.62 -2.51 7.14
C MET A 95 -8.12 -1.24 7.82
N PHE A 96 -7.18 -0.51 8.40
CA PHE A 96 -7.36 0.86 8.91
C PHE A 96 -6.33 1.76 8.24
N ALA A 97 -6.73 2.93 7.76
CA ALA A 97 -5.81 3.92 7.22
C ALA A 97 -6.17 5.34 7.65
N ASN A 98 -5.15 6.16 7.88
CA ASN A 98 -5.24 7.59 8.15
C ASN A 98 -4.36 8.39 7.18
N ARG A 99 -4.78 9.61 6.87
CA ARG A 99 -4.05 10.62 6.10
C ARG A 99 -3.69 11.81 7.00
N PHE A 100 -2.44 12.26 6.90
CA PHE A 100 -1.91 13.41 7.62
C PHE A 100 -1.24 14.35 6.62
N GLU A 101 -1.57 15.64 6.68
CA GLU A 101 -1.04 16.67 5.79
C GLU A 101 -0.16 17.63 6.59
N ASP A 102 1.06 17.83 6.10
CA ASP A 102 2.00 18.85 6.53
C ASP A 102 2.30 19.78 5.34
N HIS A 103 3.08 20.85 5.56
CA HIS A 103 3.38 21.85 4.53
C HIS A 103 4.10 21.28 3.30
N ASP A 104 5.04 20.34 3.50
CA ASP A 104 5.94 19.82 2.46
C ASP A 104 5.77 18.31 2.23
N ARG A 105 4.79 17.68 2.90
CA ARG A 105 4.53 16.25 2.81
C ARG A 105 3.10 15.86 3.15
N VAL A 106 2.67 14.74 2.58
CA VAL A 106 1.46 14.01 2.96
C VAL A 106 1.84 12.59 3.36
N THR A 107 1.44 12.18 4.56
CA THR A 107 1.70 10.83 5.09
C THR A 107 0.40 10.05 5.21
N MET A 108 0.36 8.85 4.66
CA MET A 108 -0.72 7.90 4.84
C MET A 108 -0.20 6.69 5.61
N VAL A 109 -0.79 6.43 6.76
CA VAL A 109 -0.44 5.28 7.61
C VAL A 109 -1.56 4.27 7.50
N ARG A 110 -1.20 3.01 7.26
CA ARG A 110 -2.13 1.90 7.10
C ARG A 110 -1.67 0.71 7.91
N ASP A 111 -2.60 0.18 8.68
CA ASP A 111 -2.48 -1.13 9.29
C ASP A 111 -3.41 -2.10 8.58
N TYR A 112 -2.92 -3.30 8.30
CA TYR A 112 -3.78 -4.39 7.87
C TYR A 112 -3.46 -5.68 8.62
N VAL A 113 -4.52 -6.46 8.82
CA VAL A 113 -4.43 -7.83 9.31
C VAL A 113 -5.13 -8.71 8.30
N ALA A 114 -4.48 -9.79 7.87
CA ALA A 114 -4.99 -10.76 6.93
C ALA A 114 -4.88 -12.18 7.47
N PHE A 115 -5.93 -12.97 7.25
CA PHE A 115 -6.03 -14.35 7.71
C PHE A 115 -6.26 -15.25 6.51
N LEU A 116 -5.33 -16.17 6.26
CA LEU A 116 -5.55 -17.29 5.34
C LEU A 116 -6.11 -18.45 6.15
N LEU A 117 -7.44 -18.46 6.29
CA LEU A 117 -8.16 -19.35 7.20
C LEU A 117 -7.85 -20.83 6.96
N THR A 118 -7.71 -21.25 5.69
CA THR A 118 -7.45 -22.65 5.33
C THR A 118 -6.01 -23.09 5.55
N ALA A 119 -5.07 -22.14 5.68
CA ALA A 119 -3.65 -22.42 5.91
C ALA A 119 -3.23 -22.18 7.37
N GLY A 120 -4.14 -21.68 8.23
CA GLY A 120 -3.82 -21.29 9.60
C GLY A 120 -2.80 -20.15 9.68
N LEU A 121 -2.64 -19.36 8.60
CA LEU A 121 -1.63 -18.32 8.51
C LEU A 121 -2.24 -16.95 8.83
N HIS A 122 -1.59 -16.22 9.72
CA HIS A 122 -1.93 -14.87 10.09
C HIS A 122 -0.82 -13.92 9.66
N MET A 123 -1.21 -12.84 9.00
CA MET A 123 -0.30 -11.80 8.54
C MET A 123 -0.74 -10.46 9.12
N ARG A 124 0.20 -9.75 9.73
CA ARG A 124 0.03 -8.35 10.12
C ARG A 124 0.95 -7.51 9.27
N CYS A 125 0.48 -6.33 8.89
CA CYS A 125 1.34 -5.40 8.19
C CYS A 125 1.08 -3.96 8.58
N HIS A 126 2.19 -3.26 8.73
CA HIS A 126 2.25 -1.82 8.92
C HIS A 126 2.78 -1.21 7.62
N HIS A 127 2.13 -0.17 7.13
CA HIS A 127 2.48 0.46 5.88
C HIS A 127 2.39 1.98 5.98
N TRP A 128 3.43 2.64 5.50
CA TRP A 128 3.51 4.08 5.39
C TRP A 128 3.70 4.45 3.93
N THR A 129 2.91 5.40 3.46
CA THR A 129 3.13 6.08 2.18
C THR A 129 3.40 7.54 2.48
N ILE A 130 4.56 8.03 2.09
CA ILE A 130 4.98 9.41 2.31
C ILE A 130 5.17 10.03 0.93
N VAL A 131 4.40 11.08 0.65
CA VAL A 131 4.55 11.89 -0.57
C VAL A 131 5.18 13.20 -0.14
N THR A 132 6.33 13.57 -0.69
CA THR A 132 7.03 14.82 -0.39
C THR A 132 7.18 15.65 -1.66
N ALA A 133 7.06 16.97 -1.54
CA ALA A 133 7.34 17.86 -2.66
C ALA A 133 8.80 17.71 -3.16
N SER A 134 9.01 17.82 -4.48
CA SER A 134 10.35 17.96 -5.07
C SER A 134 10.72 19.44 -5.18
N GLU A 135 12.02 19.73 -5.30
CA GLU A 135 12.49 21.06 -5.70
C GLU A 135 12.14 21.37 -7.16
N VAL A 136 11.88 20.34 -7.98
CA VAL A 136 11.45 20.48 -9.38
C VAL A 136 9.94 20.73 -9.43
N PRO A 137 9.46 21.85 -10.01
CA PRO A 137 8.04 22.12 -10.11
C PRO A 137 7.29 21.03 -10.90
N GLY A 138 6.19 20.54 -10.33
CA GLY A 138 5.39 19.48 -10.96
C GLY A 138 5.96 18.08 -10.76
N GLU A 139 6.91 17.90 -9.85
CA GLU A 139 7.44 16.61 -9.43
C GLU A 139 7.22 16.39 -7.92
N CYS A 140 7.07 15.13 -7.52
CA CYS A 140 7.12 14.75 -6.11
C CYS A 140 7.81 13.40 -5.92
N HIS A 141 8.28 13.15 -4.70
CA HIS A 141 8.86 11.88 -4.29
C HIS A 141 7.86 11.10 -3.45
N ILE A 142 7.76 9.80 -3.71
CA ILE A 142 6.90 8.89 -2.99
C ILE A 142 7.76 7.81 -2.36
N GLN A 143 7.56 7.59 -1.07
CA GLN A 143 8.20 6.53 -0.31
C GLN A 143 7.11 5.61 0.24
N PHE A 144 7.21 4.33 -0.06
CA PHE A 144 6.44 3.29 0.56
C PHE A 144 7.34 2.49 1.50
N TYR A 145 6.91 2.34 2.74
CA TYR A 145 7.57 1.51 3.72
C TYR A 145 6.56 0.49 4.26
N PHE A 146 6.90 -0.80 4.16
CA PHE A 146 6.03 -1.90 4.58
C PHE A 146 6.79 -2.78 5.57
N GLN A 147 6.12 -3.18 6.64
CA GLN A 147 6.56 -4.25 7.52
C GLN A 147 5.50 -5.35 7.48
N ILE A 148 5.87 -6.59 7.17
CA ILE A 148 4.95 -7.73 7.10
C ILE A 148 5.43 -8.79 8.09
N TYR A 149 4.59 -9.10 9.08
CA TYR A 149 4.83 -10.09 10.11
C TYR A 149 4.06 -11.36 9.76
N MET A 150 4.75 -12.49 9.87
CA MET A 150 4.17 -13.83 9.74
C MET A 150 3.98 -14.38 11.14
N GLU A 151 2.74 -14.39 11.62
CA GLU A 151 2.36 -14.77 12.99
C GLU A 151 1.65 -16.12 13.04
#